data_AF-A0A929NXM8-F1
#
_entry.id   AF-A0A929NXM8-F1
#
_cell.length_a   1.000
_cell.length_b   1.000
_cell.length_c   1.000
_cell.angle_alpha   90.00
_cell.angle_beta   90.00
_cell.angle_gamma   90.00
#
_symmetry.space_group_name_H-M   'P 1'
#
loop_
_entity.id
_entity.type
_entity.pdbx_description
1 polymer ?
#
loop_
_entity_poly.entity_id
_entity_poly.type
_entity_poly.pdbx_seq_one_letter_code
_entity_poly.pdbx_strand_id
1 'polypeptide(L)'
;MVWETKKIFEDENILVNPTTVRVPVFYGHSEAVHIETKEKITVEIARQLLQNAPGIVVMDERKDAGYPTVIPDASGKDPVFVGRIREDISHPKGLNLWVVADNIRKGAALNSIQIAEILVKEYI
;
A
#
# COMPACT_ATOMS: atom_id res chain seq x y z
N MET A 1 -4.97 -3.17 11.77
CA MET A 1 -4.90 -4.02 10.57
C MET A 1 -6.16 -4.87 10.36
N VAL A 2 -6.41 -5.98 11.08
CA VAL A 2 -7.55 -6.89 10.76
C VAL A 2 -8.92 -6.20 10.81
N TRP A 3 -9.29 -5.64 11.97
CA TRP A 3 -10.58 -4.96 12.15
C TRP A 3 -10.66 -3.66 11.34
N GLU A 4 -9.57 -2.88 11.33
CA GLU A 4 -9.51 -1.61 10.59
C GLU A 4 -9.72 -1.79 9.09
N THR A 5 -9.13 -2.82 8.46
CA THR A 5 -9.34 -3.10 7.03
C THR A 5 -10.81 -3.36 6.75
N LYS A 6 -11.48 -4.22 7.53
CA LYS A 6 -12.92 -4.48 7.37
C LYS A 6 -13.75 -3.22 7.53
N LYS A 7 -13.44 -2.41 8.54
CA LYS A 7 -14.15 -1.15 8.82
C LYS A 7 -13.95 -0.12 7.70
N ILE A 8 -12.73 0.07 7.20
CA ILE A 8 -12.42 1.05 6.15
C ILE A 8 -13.04 0.65 4.81
N PHE A 9 -13.05 -0.65 4.48
CA PHE A 9 -13.65 -1.15 3.25
C PHE A 9 -15.16 -1.43 3.38
N GLU A 10 -15.74 -1.26 4.56
CA GLU A 10 -17.14 -1.58 4.88
C GLU A 10 -17.55 -3.01 4.45
N ASP A 11 -16.61 -3.97 4.54
CA ASP A 11 -16.84 -5.37 4.15
C ASP A 11 -16.27 -6.33 5.22
N GLU A 12 -17.17 -6.88 6.03
CA GLU A 12 -16.85 -7.84 7.09
C GLU A 12 -16.33 -9.19 6.54
N ASN A 13 -16.50 -9.46 5.25
CA ASN A 13 -16.09 -10.71 4.62
C ASN A 13 -14.62 -10.70 4.17
N ILE A 14 -13.95 -9.54 4.17
CA ILE A 14 -12.52 -9.47 3.85
C ILE A 14 -11.72 -10.21 4.91
N LEU A 15 -11.04 -11.28 4.51
CA LEU A 15 -10.17 -12.05 5.38
C LEU A 15 -8.77 -11.43 5.41
N VAL A 16 -8.22 -11.22 6.61
CA VAL A 16 -6.91 -10.59 6.81
C VAL A 16 -6.13 -11.40 7.83
N ASN A 17 -4.92 -11.83 7.47
CA ASN A 17 -4.04 -12.62 8.33
C ASN A 17 -2.63 -12.00 8.38
N PRO A 18 -2.41 -10.96 9.22
CA PRO A 18 -1.14 -10.25 9.24
C PRO A 18 -0.15 -10.89 10.21
N THR A 19 1.14 -10.86 9.85
CA THR A 19 2.25 -11.03 10.79
C THR A 19 3.01 -9.72 10.87
N THR A 20 3.16 -9.16 12.07
CA THR A 20 3.85 -7.88 12.28
C THR A 20 5.20 -8.10 12.95
N VAL A 21 6.27 -7.64 12.30
CA VAL A 21 7.64 -7.85 12.76
C VAL A 21 8.36 -6.51 12.85
N ARG A 22 9.08 -6.29 13.95
CA ARG A 22 9.98 -5.14 14.09
C ARG A 22 11.36 -5.53 13.55
N VAL A 23 11.89 -4.68 12.67
CA VAL A 23 13.23 -4.82 12.07
C VAL A 23 14.07 -3.59 12.41
N PRO A 24 15.42 -3.65 12.35
CA PRO A 24 16.30 -2.54 12.72
C PRO A 24 16.35 -1.46 11.63
N VAL A 25 15.25 -0.75 11.44
CA VAL A 25 15.10 0.40 10.56
C VAL A 25 14.60 1.58 11.39
N PHE A 26 15.18 2.77 11.20
CA PHE A 26 14.84 3.96 11.99
C PHE A 26 13.40 4.45 11.73
N TYR A 27 13.02 4.59 10.45
CA TYR A 27 11.73 5.12 10.01
C TYR A 27 11.24 4.38 8.77
N GLY A 28 9.92 4.39 8.58
CA GLY A 28 9.23 3.76 7.47
C GLY A 28 8.75 2.35 7.79
N HIS A 29 7.68 1.95 7.11
CA HIS A 29 7.18 0.58 7.12
C HIS A 29 7.30 -0.02 5.73
N SER A 30 7.49 -1.33 5.69
CA SER A 30 7.43 -2.10 4.46
C SER A 30 6.58 -3.34 4.67
N GLU A 31 5.73 -3.62 3.70
CA GLU A 31 4.75 -4.69 3.78
C GLU A 31 4.87 -5.55 2.52
N ALA A 32 5.18 -6.83 2.74
CA ALA A 32 4.96 -7.86 1.73
C ALA A 32 3.48 -8.23 1.80
N VAL A 33 2.73 -7.83 0.77
CA VAL A 33 1.27 -7.99 0.74
C VAL A 33 0.91 -9.03 -0.31
N HIS A 34 0.11 -10.01 0.10
CA HIS A 34 -0.56 -10.94 -0.78
C HIS A 34 -2.06 -10.69 -0.72
N ILE A 35 -2.72 -10.60 -1.88
CA ILE A 35 -4.16 -10.44 -1.99
C ILE A 35 -4.75 -11.46 -2.96
N GLU A 36 -5.98 -11.88 -2.71
CA GLU A 36 -6.81 -12.63 -3.66
C GLU A 36 -8.02 -11.78 -4.05
N THR A 37 -8.25 -11.61 -5.34
CA THR A 37 -9.35 -10.78 -5.86
C THR A 37 -10.58 -11.62 -6.21
N LYS A 38 -11.76 -10.99 -6.23
CA LYS A 38 -13.04 -11.65 -6.60
C LYS A 38 -12.99 -12.18 -8.04
N GLU A 39 -12.48 -11.36 -8.95
CA GLU A 39 -12.25 -11.66 -10.37
C GLU A 39 -10.74 -11.66 -10.67
N LYS A 40 -10.28 -12.41 -11.68
CA LYS A 40 -8.86 -12.36 -12.06
C LYS A 40 -8.51 -10.94 -12.54
N ILE A 41 -7.38 -10.42 -12.05
CA ILE A 41 -6.79 -9.16 -12.50
C ILE A 41 -5.35 -9.44 -12.95
N THR A 42 -4.95 -8.90 -14.11
CA THR A 42 -3.57 -9.04 -14.59
C THR A 42 -2.66 -8.03 -13.93
N VAL A 43 -1.35 -8.28 -13.97
CA VAL A 43 -0.33 -7.35 -13.43
C VAL A 43 -0.41 -5.99 -14.11
N GLU A 44 -0.64 -5.94 -15.42
CA GLU A 44 -0.72 -4.70 -16.20
C GLU A 44 -1.90 -3.85 -15.74
N ILE A 45 -3.07 -4.47 -15.55
CA ILE A 45 -4.27 -3.78 -15.06
C ILE A 45 -4.05 -3.29 -13.62
N ALA A 46 -3.52 -4.16 -12.74
CA ALA A 46 -3.23 -3.78 -11.36
C ALA A 46 -2.25 -2.60 -11.29
N ARG A 47 -1.20 -2.62 -12.10
CA ARG A 47 -0.21 -1.54 -12.21
C ARG A 47 -0.85 -0.24 -12.69
N GLN A 48 -1.71 -0.29 -13.70
CA GLN A 48 -2.41 0.89 -14.21
C GLN A 48 -3.36 1.49 -13.17
N LEU A 49 -4.14 0.66 -12.46
CA LEU A 49 -5.01 1.11 -11.39
C LEU A 49 -4.23 1.79 -10.27
N LEU A 50 -3.11 1.19 -9.84
CA LEU A 50 -2.23 1.77 -8.82
C LEU A 50 -1.57 3.07 -9.27
N GLN A 51 -1.16 3.19 -10.53
CA GLN A 51 -0.60 4.44 -11.08
C GLN A 51 -1.60 5.59 -11.11
N ASN A 52 -2.90 5.27 -11.28
CA ASN A 52 -3.97 6.26 -11.30
C ASN A 52 -4.54 6.55 -9.91
N ALA A 53 -4.16 5.78 -8.88
CA ALA A 53 -4.64 5.97 -7.53
C ALA A 53 -3.97 7.19 -6.87
N PRO A 54 -4.74 8.17 -6.35
CA PRO A 54 -4.16 9.35 -5.71
C PRO A 54 -3.25 9.00 -4.53
N GLY A 55 -2.06 9.61 -4.49
CA GLY A 55 -1.09 9.39 -3.42
C GLY A 55 -0.29 8.09 -3.52
N ILE A 56 -0.47 7.30 -4.58
CA ILE A 56 0.35 6.11 -4.88
C ILE A 56 1.42 6.46 -5.91
N VAL A 57 2.64 5.96 -5.71
CA VAL A 57 3.72 5.97 -6.70
C VAL A 57 4.15 4.54 -6.98
N VAL A 58 4.06 4.12 -8.24
CA VAL A 58 4.50 2.78 -8.65
C VAL A 58 5.98 2.80 -9.03
N MET A 59 6.78 2.02 -8.30
CA MET A 59 8.20 1.75 -8.55
C MET A 59 8.36 0.24 -8.77
N ASP A 60 8.21 -0.22 -10.01
CA ASP A 60 8.25 -1.66 -10.33
C ASP A 60 8.99 -1.96 -11.64
N GLU A 61 10.27 -1.63 -11.65
CA GLU A 61 11.17 -1.95 -12.76
C GLU A 61 11.91 -3.27 -12.49
N ARG A 62 12.04 -4.12 -13.51
CA ARG A 62 12.77 -5.40 -13.44
C ARG A 62 14.29 -5.19 -13.63
N LYS A 63 14.87 -4.31 -12.82
CA LYS A 63 16.31 -4.00 -12.78
C LYS A 63 16.76 -3.76 -11.33
N ASP A 64 18.07 -3.70 -11.10
CA ASP A 64 18.62 -3.39 -9.78
C ASP A 64 18.08 -2.05 -9.25
N ALA A 65 17.72 -2.03 -7.97
CA ALA A 65 17.04 -0.91 -7.31
C ALA A 65 15.73 -0.44 -7.98
N GLY A 66 15.12 -1.27 -8.84
CA GLY A 66 13.84 -0.96 -9.51
C GLY A 66 12.59 -1.11 -8.63
N TYR A 67 12.73 -1.13 -7.30
CA TYR A 67 11.65 -1.34 -6.33
C TYR A 67 11.83 -0.44 -5.11
N PRO A 68 10.75 -0.09 -4.40
CA PRO A 68 10.83 0.91 -3.34
C PRO A 68 11.43 0.34 -2.05
N THR A 69 12.15 1.21 -1.34
CA THR A 69 12.74 0.94 -0.04
C THR A 69 12.54 2.12 0.92
N VAL A 70 12.48 1.84 2.22
CA VAL A 70 12.12 2.84 3.24
C VAL A 70 13.04 4.06 3.29
N ILE A 71 14.36 3.86 3.20
CA ILE A 71 15.34 4.92 3.43
C ILE A 71 15.39 5.92 2.25
N PRO A 72 15.76 5.52 1.01
CA PRO A 72 15.88 6.47 -0.10
C PRO A 72 14.52 6.90 -0.69
N ASP A 73 13.50 6.04 -0.62
CA ASP A 73 12.29 6.25 -1.40
C ASP A 73 11.15 6.82 -0.57
N ALA A 74 10.89 6.31 0.63
CA ALA A 74 9.69 6.68 1.38
C ALA A 74 9.91 7.71 2.50
N SER A 75 11.04 7.64 3.22
CA SER A 75 11.30 8.49 4.39
C SER A 75 11.16 9.98 4.06
N GLY A 76 10.35 10.70 4.84
CA GLY A 76 10.10 12.12 4.68
C GLY A 76 9.19 12.50 3.49
N LYS A 77 8.70 11.54 2.71
CA LYS A 77 7.84 11.79 1.54
C LYS A 77 6.37 11.46 1.85
N ASP A 78 5.48 12.14 1.14
CA ASP A 78 4.02 11.99 1.26
C ASP A 78 3.45 10.71 0.62
N PRO A 79 3.93 10.23 -0.55
CA PRO A 79 3.29 9.10 -1.22
C PRO A 79 3.49 7.76 -0.53
N VAL A 80 2.61 6.82 -0.85
CA VAL A 80 2.84 5.38 -0.64
C VAL A 80 3.46 4.80 -1.90
N PHE A 81 4.56 4.09 -1.75
CA PHE A 81 5.28 3.48 -2.86
C PHE A 81 4.93 2.01 -2.99
N VAL A 82 4.64 1.56 -4.21
CA VAL A 82 4.25 0.18 -4.49
C VAL A 82 5.13 -0.39 -5.59
N GLY A 83 5.66 -1.60 -5.37
CA GLY A 83 6.48 -2.33 -6.33
C GLY A 83 6.32 -3.83 -6.23
N ARG A 84 7.16 -4.56 -6.96
CA ARG A 84 7.22 -6.03 -6.98
C ARG A 84 5.87 -6.69 -7.29
N ILE A 85 5.07 -6.02 -8.11
CA ILE A 85 3.71 -6.44 -8.49
C ILE A 85 3.84 -7.65 -9.40
N ARG A 86 3.17 -8.75 -9.05
CA ARG A 86 3.18 -9.99 -9.84
C ARG A 86 1.96 -10.85 -9.54
N GLU A 87 1.53 -11.63 -10.52
CA GLU A 87 0.55 -12.71 -10.29
C GLU A 87 1.14 -13.73 -9.31
N ASP A 88 0.26 -14.29 -8.49
CA ASP A 88 0.61 -15.40 -7.63
C ASP A 88 0.78 -16.70 -8.42
N ILE A 89 1.73 -17.52 -7.99
CA ILE A 89 2.03 -18.80 -8.66
C ILE A 89 1.14 -19.95 -8.17
N SER A 90 0.44 -19.78 -7.05
CA SER A 90 -0.35 -20.80 -6.38
C SER A 90 -1.87 -20.57 -6.44
N HIS A 91 -2.31 -19.33 -6.63
CA HIS A 91 -3.72 -18.95 -6.70
C HIS A 91 -4.02 -18.14 -7.98
N PRO A 92 -4.99 -18.56 -8.83
CA PRO A 92 -5.22 -17.95 -10.15
C PRO A 92 -5.74 -16.50 -10.10
N LYS A 93 -6.21 -16.05 -8.93
CA LYS A 93 -6.66 -14.68 -8.67
C LYS A 93 -5.78 -13.96 -7.64
N GLY A 94 -4.62 -14.52 -7.34
CA GLY A 94 -3.68 -13.96 -6.37
C GLY A 94 -2.76 -12.91 -7.00
N LEU A 95 -2.44 -11.88 -6.23
CA LEU A 95 -1.40 -10.90 -6.53
C LEU A 95 -0.48 -10.73 -5.33
N ASN A 96 0.79 -10.49 -5.61
CA ASN A 96 1.79 -10.14 -4.61
C ASN A 96 2.32 -8.73 -4.87
N LEU A 97 2.49 -7.96 -3.81
CA LEU A 97 2.97 -6.57 -3.83
C LEU A 97 4.01 -6.32 -2.73
N TRP A 98 4.79 -5.27 -2.91
CA TRP A 98 5.66 -4.68 -1.92
C TRP A 98 5.29 -3.22 -1.71
N VAL A 99 4.82 -2.88 -0.51
CA VAL A 99 4.29 -1.55 -0.18
C VAL A 99 5.20 -0.89 0.85
N VAL A 100 5.56 0.37 0.62
CA VAL A 100 6.49 1.12 1.48
C VAL A 100 5.98 2.54 1.68
N ALA A 101 5.99 3.02 2.92
CA ALA A 101 5.60 4.39 3.25
C ALA A 101 6.32 4.88 4.52
N ASP A 102 6.43 6.21 4.67
CA ASP A 102 6.78 6.82 5.95
C ASP A 102 5.62 6.67 6.94
N ASN A 103 5.87 5.93 8.01
CA ASN A 103 4.85 5.56 9.00
C ASN A 103 4.47 6.73 9.94
N ILE A 104 5.37 7.69 10.17
CA ILE A 104 5.09 8.86 11.02
C ILE A 104 4.37 9.93 10.21
N ARG A 105 4.78 10.10 8.94
CA ARG A 105 4.23 11.09 8.05
C ARG A 105 2.94 10.62 7.39
N LYS A 106 3.02 9.76 6.36
CA LYS A 106 1.82 9.29 5.66
C LYS A 106 0.96 8.39 6.55
N GLY A 107 1.59 7.52 7.34
CA GLY A 107 0.88 6.60 8.24
C GLY A 107 0.18 7.24 9.44
N ALA A 108 0.44 8.52 9.74
CA ALA A 108 -0.20 9.22 10.85
C ALA A 108 -0.49 10.69 10.53
N ALA A 109 0.54 11.56 10.56
CA ALA A 109 0.35 13.01 10.57
C ALA A 109 -0.36 13.55 9.32
N LEU A 110 0.10 13.17 8.13
CA LEU A 110 -0.47 13.64 6.87
C LEU A 110 -1.91 13.13 6.69
N ASN A 111 -2.18 11.88 7.07
CA ASN A 111 -3.54 11.33 6.96
C ASN A 111 -4.52 12.11 7.85
N SER A 112 -4.11 12.48 9.08
CA SER A 112 -4.92 13.32 9.97
C SER A 112 -5.20 14.71 9.38
N ILE A 113 -4.19 15.36 8.78
CA ILE A 113 -4.36 16.66 8.14
C ILE A 113 -5.26 16.55 6.91
N GLN A 114 -5.08 15.53 6.06
CA GLN A 114 -5.92 15.33 4.88
C GLN A 114 -7.40 15.11 5.24
N ILE A 115 -7.68 14.39 6.33
CA ILE A 115 -9.05 14.26 6.86
C ILE A 115 -9.60 15.63 7.28
N ALA A 116 -8.80 16.44 7.98
CA ALA A 116 -9.21 17.78 8.39
C ALA A 116 -9.46 18.71 7.20
N GLU A 117 -8.62 18.65 6.15
CA GLU A 117 -8.80 19.40 4.91
C GLU A 117 -10.11 19.03 4.21
N ILE A 118 -10.44 17.73 4.13
CA ILE A 118 -11.72 17.26 3.57
C ILE A 118 -12.89 17.76 4.43
N LEU A 119 -12.79 17.66 5.75
CA LEU A 119 -13.83 18.13 6.66
C LEU A 119 -14.13 19.62 6.46
N VAL A 120 -13.10 20.45 6.38
CA VAL A 120 -13.21 21.90 6.14
C VAL A 120 -13.75 22.20 4.75
N LYS A 121 -13.41 21.40 3.74
CA LYS A 121 -13.83 21.66 2.36
C LYS A 121 -15.27 21.23 2.07
N GLU A 122 -15.72 20.14 2.69
CA GLU A 122 -16.97 19.46 2.29
C GLU A 122 -18.07 19.54 3.36
N TYR A 123 -17.74 19.82 4.62
CA TYR A 123 -18.68 19.68 5.74
C TYR A 123 -18.74 20.87 6.71
N ILE A 124 -17.84 21.86 6.60
CA ILE A 124 -17.81 23.10 7.42
C ILE A 124 -17.86 24.29 6.48
#